data_AF-A0A0C9TSR7-F1
#
_entry.id   AF-A0A0C9TSR7-F1
#
_cell.length_a   1.000
_cell.length_b   1.000
_cell.length_c   1.000
_cell.angle_alpha   90.00
_cell.angle_beta   90.00
_cell.angle_gamma   90.00
#
_symmetry.space_group_name_H-M   'P 1'
#
loop_
_entity.id
_entity.type
_entity.pdbx_description
1 polymer ?
#
loop_
_entity_poly.entity_id
_entity_poly.type
_entity_poly.pdbx_seq_one_letter_code
_entity_poly.pdbx_strand_id
1 'polypeptide(L)'
;MSIGRTPAEITPVLPLELEREIFLLTAQAYRGVSTRLMLVASRVKTWIEVFVYKTVVLRGSGHAFQFLYTLSNRAPSFAHTHVKALCIRPQIPLDLTTQLLSLCSGLETLALWTHSQPENLAEITNILSSLPLTSLSINLHAITPTRKLTCYPRPALQDHPAF
;
A
#
# COMPACT_ATOMS: atom_id res chain seq x y z
N MET A 1 -55.99 -25.59 34.92
CA MET A 1 -54.89 -24.60 34.91
C MET A 1 -53.72 -25.24 34.20
N SER A 2 -53.51 -24.92 32.92
CA SER A 2 -52.48 -25.54 32.08
C SER A 2 -51.32 -24.56 31.91
N ILE A 3 -50.16 -24.89 32.47
CA ILE A 3 -48.92 -24.11 32.33
C ILE A 3 -48.31 -24.49 30.98
N GLY A 4 -48.63 -23.71 29.93
CA GLY A 4 -47.97 -23.82 28.64
C GLY A 4 -46.55 -23.27 28.73
N ARG A 5 -45.56 -24.15 28.79
CA ARG A 5 -44.13 -23.79 28.70
C ARG A 5 -43.85 -23.45 27.23
N THR A 6 -43.72 -22.17 26.90
CA THR A 6 -43.23 -21.75 25.58
C THR A 6 -41.79 -22.24 25.40
N PRO A 7 -41.44 -22.92 24.30
CA PRO A 7 -40.06 -23.28 24.02
C PRO A 7 -39.27 -21.98 23.84
N ALA A 8 -38.25 -21.78 24.68
CA ALA A 8 -37.30 -20.70 24.48
C ALA A 8 -36.68 -20.89 23.09
N GLU A 9 -36.88 -19.91 22.21
CA GLU A 9 -36.31 -19.90 20.87
C GLU A 9 -34.80 -19.73 21.02
N ILE A 10 -34.06 -20.83 21.04
CA ILE A 10 -32.61 -20.83 21.15
C ILE A 10 -32.07 -20.35 19.81
N THR A 11 -31.89 -19.03 19.66
CA THR A 11 -31.16 -18.48 18.52
C THR A 11 -29.70 -18.89 18.68
N PRO A 12 -29.14 -19.71 17.77
CA PRO A 12 -27.75 -20.12 17.88
C PRO A 12 -26.85 -18.87 17.77
N VAL A 13 -26.05 -18.62 18.80
CA VAL A 13 -25.07 -17.52 18.82
C VAL A 13 -23.71 -18.10 18.43
N LEU A 14 -23.08 -17.51 17.43
CA LEU A 14 -21.73 -17.87 17.04
C LEU A 14 -20.72 -17.34 18.08
N PRO A 15 -19.83 -18.20 18.64
CA PRO A 15 -18.75 -17.75 19.50
C PRO A 15 -17.87 -16.70 18.81
N LEU A 16 -17.36 -15.75 19.60
CA LEU A 16 -16.61 -14.59 19.09
C LEU A 16 -15.34 -15.01 18.35
N GLU A 17 -14.67 -16.05 18.82
CA GLU A 17 -13.43 -16.57 18.26
C GLU A 17 -13.67 -17.11 16.84
N LEU A 18 -14.76 -17.87 16.68
CA LEU A 18 -15.17 -18.43 15.38
C LEU A 18 -15.67 -17.34 14.45
N GLU A 19 -16.44 -16.37 14.96
CA GLU A 19 -16.84 -15.18 14.18
C GLU A 19 -15.61 -14.48 13.61
N ARG A 20 -14.63 -14.18 14.48
CA ARG A 20 -13.38 -13.52 14.08
C ARG A 20 -12.63 -14.33 13.04
N GLU A 21 -12.43 -15.63 13.27
CA GLU A 21 -11.68 -16.50 12.36
C GLU A 21 -12.31 -16.54 10.97
N ILE A 22 -13.65 -16.66 10.88
CA ILE A 22 -14.38 -16.61 9.60
C ILE A 22 -14.10 -15.30 8.86
N PHE A 23 -14.19 -14.16 9.54
CA PHE A 23 -13.92 -12.86 8.91
C PHE A 23 -12.47 -12.73 8.43
N LEU A 24 -11.49 -13.14 9.26
CA LEU A 24 -10.07 -13.07 8.90
C LEU A 24 -9.74 -13.95 7.69
N LEU A 25 -10.21 -15.21 7.68
CA LEU A 25 -10.02 -16.14 6.57
C LEU A 25 -10.69 -15.63 5.29
N THR A 26 -11.90 -15.08 5.41
CA THR A 26 -12.62 -14.50 4.26
C THR A 26 -11.88 -13.30 3.69
N ALA A 27 -11.38 -12.39 4.53
CA ALA A 27 -10.62 -11.23 4.08
C ALA A 27 -9.29 -11.62 3.43
N GLN A 28 -8.63 -12.67 3.95
CA GLN A 28 -7.40 -13.21 3.39
C GLN A 28 -7.62 -13.84 2.01
N ALA A 29 -8.65 -14.67 1.87
CA ALA A 29 -8.97 -15.35 0.60
C ALA A 29 -9.55 -14.38 -0.44
N TYR A 30 -10.35 -13.40 -0.01
CA TYR A 30 -11.10 -12.51 -0.87
C TYR A 30 -10.85 -11.04 -0.51
N ARG A 31 -9.66 -10.52 -0.84
CA ARG A 31 -9.30 -9.12 -0.52
C ARG A 31 -10.32 -8.09 -1.03
N GLY A 32 -10.93 -8.32 -2.19
CA GLY A 32 -11.92 -7.42 -2.79
C GLY A 32 -13.17 -7.18 -1.94
N VAL A 33 -13.54 -8.11 -1.04
CA VAL A 33 -14.69 -7.93 -0.14
C VAL A 33 -14.32 -7.34 1.21
N SER A 34 -13.03 -7.20 1.53
CA SER A 34 -12.57 -6.80 2.87
C SER A 34 -13.13 -5.45 3.32
N THR A 35 -13.26 -4.49 2.41
CA THR A 35 -13.88 -3.19 2.69
C THR A 35 -15.36 -3.29 3.04
N ARG A 36 -16.09 -4.24 2.47
CA ARG A 36 -17.50 -4.52 2.81
C ARG A 36 -17.61 -5.23 4.15
N LEU A 37 -16.69 -6.15 4.47
CA LEU A 37 -16.65 -6.83 5.77
C LEU A 37 -16.48 -5.84 6.93
N MET A 38 -15.69 -4.77 6.73
CA MET A 38 -15.52 -3.71 7.72
C MET A 38 -16.83 -2.97 8.10
N LEU A 39 -17.87 -3.04 7.25
CA LEU A 39 -19.15 -2.38 7.49
C LEU A 39 -20.12 -3.21 8.34
N VAL A 40 -19.81 -4.49 8.59
CA VAL A 40 -20.71 -5.40 9.30
C VAL A 40 -20.85 -5.01 10.78
N ALA A 41 -19.74 -4.74 11.46
CA ALA A 41 -19.71 -4.30 12.85
C ALA A 41 -18.40 -3.59 13.19
N SER A 42 -18.40 -2.78 14.25
CA SER A 42 -17.21 -2.06 14.73
C SER A 42 -16.05 -2.99 15.10
N ARG A 43 -16.33 -4.13 15.75
CA ARG A 43 -15.33 -5.16 16.08
C ARG A 43 -14.70 -5.77 14.83
N VAL A 44 -15.52 -6.06 13.81
CA VAL A 44 -15.06 -6.63 12.53
C VAL A 44 -14.19 -5.64 11.80
N LYS A 45 -14.53 -4.35 11.82
CA LYS A 45 -13.67 -3.28 11.29
C LYS A 45 -12.26 -3.38 11.86
N THR A 46 -12.10 -3.45 13.18
CA THR A 46 -10.79 -3.55 13.84
C THR A 46 -10.02 -4.81 13.43
N TRP A 47 -10.68 -5.95 13.25
CA TRP A 47 -10.03 -7.19 12.82
C TRP A 47 -9.55 -7.13 11.36
N ILE A 48 -10.36 -6.55 10.48
CA ILE A 48 -10.11 -6.55 9.03
C ILE A 48 -9.22 -5.40 8.58
N GLU A 49 -9.13 -4.33 9.36
CA GLU A 49 -8.34 -3.14 9.03
C GLU A 49 -6.87 -3.47 8.71
N VAL A 50 -6.28 -4.42 9.42
CA VAL A 50 -4.92 -4.94 9.15
C VAL A 50 -4.78 -5.46 7.72
N PHE A 51 -5.79 -6.13 7.16
CA PHE A 51 -5.72 -6.69 5.80
C PHE A 51 -5.88 -5.62 4.73
N VAL A 52 -6.76 -4.65 4.96
CA VAL A 52 -7.04 -3.57 4.00
C VAL A 52 -5.84 -2.66 3.84
N TYR A 53 -5.17 -2.31 4.94
CA TYR A 53 -4.01 -1.43 4.91
C TYR A 53 -2.68 -2.15 4.70
N LYS A 54 -2.66 -3.50 4.73
CA LYS A 54 -1.44 -4.30 4.52
C LYS A 54 -0.71 -3.95 3.23
N THR A 55 -1.46 -3.80 2.14
CA THR A 55 -0.90 -3.50 0.81
C THR A 55 -1.63 -2.32 0.19
N VAL A 56 -0.92 -1.21 0.03
CA VAL A 56 -1.47 0.03 -0.51
C VAL A 56 -0.86 0.29 -1.88
N VAL A 57 -1.72 0.47 -2.88
CA VAL A 57 -1.31 0.82 -4.26
C VAL A 57 -1.84 2.20 -4.58
N LEU A 58 -0.94 3.17 -4.68
CA LEU A 58 -1.25 4.56 -4.97
C LEU A 58 -1.14 4.79 -6.47
N ARG A 59 -2.29 5.02 -7.11
CA ARG A 59 -2.40 5.17 -8.58
C ARG A 59 -2.22 6.59 -9.09
N GLY A 60 -2.33 7.58 -8.21
CA GLY A 60 -2.22 8.99 -8.56
C GLY A 60 -2.17 9.89 -7.33
N SER A 61 -1.90 11.17 -7.55
CA SER A 61 -1.72 12.18 -6.50
C SER A 61 -2.94 12.30 -5.58
N GLY A 62 -4.17 12.26 -6.11
CA GLY A 62 -5.39 12.32 -5.29
C GLY A 62 -5.52 11.15 -4.31
N HIS A 63 -5.21 9.92 -4.74
CA HIS A 63 -5.22 8.76 -3.84
C HIS A 63 -4.11 8.87 -2.79
N ALA A 64 -2.94 9.36 -3.18
CA ALA A 64 -1.81 9.53 -2.30
C ALA A 64 -2.08 10.60 -1.23
N PHE A 65 -2.72 11.71 -1.60
CA PHE A 65 -3.14 12.76 -0.67
C PHE A 65 -4.20 12.27 0.30
N GLN A 66 -5.22 11.56 -0.19
CA GLN A 66 -6.26 11.01 0.67
C GLN A 66 -5.70 9.96 1.64
N PHE A 67 -4.74 9.16 1.18
CA PHE A 67 -4.04 8.20 2.02
C PHE A 67 -3.19 8.90 3.09
N LEU A 68 -2.41 9.92 2.70
CA LEU A 68 -1.64 10.75 3.63
C LEU A 68 -2.54 11.38 4.71
N TYR A 69 -3.65 11.98 4.30
CA TYR A 69 -4.64 12.55 5.21
C TYR A 69 -5.26 11.49 6.14
N THR A 70 -5.49 10.27 5.64
CA THR A 70 -5.99 9.17 6.47
C THR A 70 -4.96 8.74 7.52
N LEU A 71 -3.67 8.73 7.16
CA LEU A 71 -2.59 8.41 8.09
C LEU A 71 -2.37 9.52 9.12
N SER A 72 -2.44 10.80 8.72
CA SER A 72 -2.23 11.94 9.62
C SER A 72 -3.31 12.07 10.69
N ASN A 73 -4.52 11.56 10.42
CA ASN A 73 -5.62 11.51 11.40
C ASN A 73 -5.57 10.26 12.30
N ARG A 74 -4.56 9.40 12.16
CA ARG A 74 -4.39 8.18 12.96
C ARG A 74 -3.13 8.28 13.81
N ALA A 75 -3.05 7.43 14.83
CA ALA A 75 -1.84 7.30 15.62
C ALA A 75 -0.65 6.91 14.72
N PRO A 76 0.55 7.46 14.92
CA PRO A 76 1.73 7.11 14.12
C PRO A 76 2.06 5.62 14.11
N SER A 77 1.77 4.92 15.21
CA SER A 77 1.92 3.47 15.35
C SER A 77 1.03 2.67 14.39
N PHE A 78 -0.05 3.26 13.87
CA PHE A 78 -0.95 2.63 12.92
C PHE A 78 -0.25 2.28 11.62
N ALA A 79 0.45 3.25 11.02
CA ALA A 79 1.17 3.04 9.76
C ALA A 79 2.26 1.97 9.92
N HIS A 80 3.01 2.02 11.03
CA HIS A 80 4.05 1.04 11.35
C HIS A 80 3.51 -0.40 11.46
N THR A 81 2.33 -0.58 12.07
CA THR A 81 1.76 -1.91 12.31
C THR A 81 0.97 -2.44 11.12
N HIS A 82 0.27 -1.58 10.39
CA HIS A 82 -0.70 -1.99 9.37
C HIS A 82 -0.15 -1.91 7.95
N VAL A 83 0.73 -0.96 7.63
CA VAL A 83 1.20 -0.74 6.24
C VAL A 83 2.50 -1.49 6.01
N LYS A 84 2.43 -2.63 5.31
CA LYS A 84 3.58 -3.51 5.07
C LYS A 84 4.12 -3.45 3.65
N ALA A 85 3.24 -3.19 2.69
CA ALA A 85 3.60 -3.07 1.28
C ALA A 85 3.02 -1.79 0.69
N LEU A 86 3.86 -1.01 0.01
CA LEU A 86 3.49 0.25 -0.62
C LEU A 86 3.96 0.25 -2.08
N CYS A 87 3.06 0.59 -2.99
CA CYS A 87 3.35 0.75 -4.41
C CYS A 87 2.99 2.17 -4.83
N ILE A 88 3.99 2.92 -5.28
CA ILE A 88 3.90 4.33 -5.66
C ILE A 88 4.17 4.43 -7.17
N ARG A 89 3.22 5.04 -7.88
CA ARG A 89 3.27 5.22 -9.34
C ARG A 89 3.90 6.56 -9.74
N PRO A 90 4.37 6.71 -10.99
CA PRO A 90 5.10 7.91 -11.45
C PRO A 90 4.33 9.21 -11.38
N GLN A 91 3.00 9.15 -11.34
CA GLN A 91 2.13 10.32 -11.29
C GLN A 91 2.11 11.00 -9.90
N ILE A 92 2.80 10.44 -8.90
CA ILE A 92 2.79 10.95 -7.54
C ILE A 92 4.00 11.88 -7.35
N PRO A 93 3.79 13.14 -6.90
CA PRO A 93 4.87 14.07 -6.62
C PRO A 93 5.86 13.52 -5.59
N LEU A 94 7.12 13.92 -5.73
CA LEU A 94 8.18 13.41 -4.88
C LEU A 94 8.03 13.86 -3.42
N ASP A 95 7.62 15.10 -3.18
CA ASP A 95 7.40 15.62 -1.82
C ASP A 95 6.34 14.82 -1.07
N LEU A 96 5.30 14.36 -1.78
CA LEU A 96 4.25 13.55 -1.21
C LEU A 96 4.76 12.12 -0.95
N THR A 97 5.61 11.61 -1.83
CA THR A 97 6.28 10.32 -1.68
C THR A 97 7.18 10.29 -0.44
N THR A 98 8.03 11.29 -0.23
CA THR A 98 8.92 11.36 0.93
C THR A 98 8.13 11.43 2.24
N GLN A 99 7.06 12.25 2.28
CA GLN A 99 6.15 12.30 3.43
C GLN A 99 5.52 10.94 3.73
N LEU A 100 5.00 10.25 2.73
CA LEU A 100 4.40 8.93 2.91
C LEU A 100 5.41 7.89 3.42
N LEU A 101 6.62 7.87 2.84
CA LEU A 101 7.67 6.96 3.27
C LEU A 101 8.10 7.24 4.72
N SER A 102 8.18 8.51 5.12
CA SER A 102 8.53 8.90 6.50
C SER A 102 7.50 8.43 7.53
N LEU A 103 6.21 8.40 7.16
CA LEU A 103 5.14 7.91 8.04
C LEU A 103 5.08 6.38 8.10
N CYS A 104 5.46 5.69 7.02
CA CYS A 104 5.36 4.24 6.91
C CYS A 104 6.67 3.56 7.34
N SER A 105 7.07 3.74 8.60
CA SER A 105 8.35 3.20 9.12
C SER A 105 8.43 1.68 9.20
N GLY A 106 7.29 0.97 9.22
CA GLY A 106 7.21 -0.49 9.30
C GLY A 106 7.13 -1.20 7.95
N LEU A 107 7.54 -0.51 6.87
CA LEU A 107 7.40 -0.98 5.49
C LEU A 107 8.40 -2.10 5.18
N GLU A 108 7.89 -3.22 4.66
CA GLU A 108 8.67 -4.41 4.31
C GLU A 108 8.85 -4.54 2.79
N THR A 109 7.85 -4.11 2.01
CA THR A 109 7.87 -4.17 0.54
C THR A 109 7.59 -2.80 -0.05
N LEU A 110 8.48 -2.32 -0.91
CA LEU A 110 8.31 -1.06 -1.62
C LEU A 110 8.47 -1.24 -3.12
N ALA A 111 7.48 -0.75 -3.87
CA ALA A 111 7.58 -0.53 -5.30
C ALA A 111 7.52 0.97 -5.58
N LEU A 112 8.63 1.57 -6.00
CA LEU A 112 8.77 3.00 -6.22
C LEU A 112 9.07 3.29 -7.68
N TRP A 113 8.07 3.81 -8.39
CA TRP A 113 8.21 4.29 -9.75
C TRP A 113 8.08 5.80 -9.73
N THR A 114 9.18 6.54 -9.57
CA THR A 114 9.18 8.01 -9.58
C THR A 114 10.03 8.55 -10.73
N HIS A 115 9.69 9.74 -11.22
CA HIS A 115 10.62 10.57 -11.99
C HIS A 115 11.33 11.48 -11.00
N SER A 116 12.48 11.06 -10.49
CA SER A 116 13.26 11.86 -9.55
C SER A 116 14.10 12.88 -10.31
N GLN A 117 14.06 14.15 -9.89
CA GLN A 117 15.11 15.12 -10.21
C GLN A 117 16.35 14.79 -9.35
N PRO A 118 17.58 15.04 -9.85
CA PRO A 118 18.82 14.60 -9.19
C PRO A 118 19.06 15.23 -7.81
N GLU A 119 18.46 16.38 -7.52
CA GLU A 119 18.67 17.12 -6.27
C GLU A 119 17.99 16.51 -5.03
N ASN A 120 16.97 15.67 -5.20
CA ASN A 120 16.22 15.06 -4.07
C ASN A 120 16.57 13.59 -3.83
N LEU A 121 17.64 13.09 -4.47
CA LEU A 121 18.04 11.69 -4.37
C LEU A 121 18.56 11.30 -2.99
N ALA A 122 19.34 12.17 -2.35
CA ALA A 122 19.94 11.88 -1.06
C ALA A 122 18.88 11.65 0.02
N GLU A 123 17.80 12.43 0.03
CA GLU A 123 16.72 12.32 1.00
C GLU A 123 15.99 10.98 0.88
N ILE A 124 15.60 10.59 -0.33
CA ILE A 124 14.96 9.30 -0.58
C ILE A 124 15.89 8.16 -0.15
N THR A 125 17.17 8.23 -0.52
CA THR A 125 18.13 7.17 -0.21
C THR A 125 18.31 6.99 1.29
N ASN A 126 18.34 8.10 2.04
CA ASN A 126 18.40 8.09 3.51
C ASN A 126 17.13 7.51 4.14
N ILE A 127 15.95 7.82 3.59
CA ILE A 127 14.70 7.22 4.07
C ILE A 127 14.70 5.72 3.78
N LEU A 128 15.05 5.31 2.56
CA LEU A 128 15.10 3.91 2.16
C LEU A 128 16.05 3.08 3.02
N SER A 129 17.20 3.63 3.41
CA SER A 129 18.16 2.92 4.28
C SER A 129 17.68 2.78 5.72
N SER A 130 16.75 3.63 6.17
CA SER A 130 16.14 3.54 7.51
C SER A 130 14.99 2.53 7.62
N LEU A 131 14.44 2.07 6.50
CA LEU A 131 13.28 1.19 6.47
C LEU A 131 13.68 -0.30 6.55
N PRO A 132 12.90 -1.17 7.23
CA PRO A 132 13.16 -2.60 7.33
C PRO A 132 12.73 -3.37 6.06
N LEU A 133 13.17 -2.89 4.89
CA LEU A 133 12.75 -3.43 3.60
C LEU A 133 13.34 -4.82 3.37
N THR A 134 12.47 -5.77 3.05
CA THR A 134 12.83 -7.11 2.57
C THR A 134 12.73 -7.21 1.05
N SER A 135 11.95 -6.34 0.42
CA SER A 135 11.76 -6.29 -1.02
C SER A 135 11.67 -4.85 -1.51
N LEU A 136 12.51 -4.51 -2.49
CA LEU A 136 12.56 -3.19 -3.12
C LEU A 136 12.51 -3.35 -4.64
N SER A 137 11.56 -2.68 -5.27
CA SER A 137 11.43 -2.59 -6.72
C SER A 137 11.41 -1.13 -7.14
N ILE A 138 12.41 -0.69 -7.89
CA ILE A 138 12.56 0.71 -8.30
C ILE A 138 12.93 0.82 -9.78
N ASN A 139 12.55 1.94 -10.40
CA ASN A 139 13.16 2.31 -11.66
C ASN A 139 14.57 2.84 -11.40
N LEU A 140 15.61 2.24 -12.00
CA LEU A 140 16.99 2.70 -11.81
C LEU A 140 17.20 4.14 -12.32
N HIS A 141 16.40 4.61 -13.29
CA HIS A 141 16.41 6.03 -13.70
C HIS A 141 15.99 6.99 -12.59
N ALA A 142 15.29 6.49 -11.56
CA ALA A 142 14.89 7.28 -10.40
C ALA A 142 16.03 7.46 -9.38
N ILE A 143 17.09 6.65 -9.46
CA ILE A 143 18.22 6.69 -8.51
C ILE A 143 19.59 6.94 -9.12
N THR A 144 19.74 6.75 -10.41
CA THR A 144 20.99 7.08 -11.10
C THR A 144 20.96 8.55 -11.47
N PRO A 145 21.92 9.38 -11.01
CA PRO A 145 22.08 10.70 -11.58
C PRO A 145 22.31 10.50 -13.06
N THR A 146 21.38 10.96 -13.89
CA THR A 146 21.56 11.02 -15.33
C THR A 146 22.74 11.94 -15.58
N ARG A 147 23.96 11.37 -15.63
CA ARG A 147 24.99 11.93 -16.49
C ARG A 147 24.29 12.06 -17.83
N LYS A 148 24.10 13.31 -18.29
CA LYS A 148 23.73 13.58 -19.68
C LYS A 148 24.66 12.71 -20.53
N LEU A 149 24.18 11.57 -21.01
CA LEU A 149 24.83 10.86 -22.08
C LEU A 149 24.65 11.79 -23.25
N THR A 150 25.70 12.59 -23.49
CA THR A 150 25.88 13.32 -24.73
C THR A 150 25.48 12.40 -25.86
N CYS A 151 24.55 12.88 -26.69
CA CYS A 151 24.03 12.27 -27.90
C CYS A 151 24.95 11.16 -28.43
N TYR A 152 24.47 9.92 -28.43
CA TYR A 152 25.02 8.97 -29.40
C TYR A 152 24.75 9.57 -30.78
N PRO A 153 25.77 9.87 -31.59
CA PRO A 153 25.53 10.31 -32.95
C PRO A 153 24.75 9.19 -33.64
N ARG A 154 23.60 9.55 -34.22
CA ARG A 154 22.82 8.68 -35.08
C ARG A 154 23.79 8.06 -36.10
N PRO A 155 23.98 6.73 -36.15
CA PRO A 155 24.82 6.15 -37.18
C PRO A 155 24.21 6.54 -38.52
N ALA A 156 25.01 7.18 -39.36
CA ALA A 156 24.60 7.52 -40.72
C ALA A 156 24.25 6.20 -41.42
N LEU A 157 22.97 6.02 -41.74
CA LEU A 157 22.52 5.00 -42.67
C LEU A 157 23.26 5.28 -43.98
N GLN A 158 24.23 4.44 -44.31
CA GLN A 158 24.84 4.43 -45.62
C GLN A 158 23.76 3.96 -46.60
N ASP A 159 23.35 4.87 -47.49
CA ASP A 159 22.51 4.57 -48.64
C ASP A 159 23.21 3.52 -49.50
N HIS A 160 22.70 2.28 -49.47
CA HIS A 160 23.11 1.25 -50.41
C HIS A 160 22.39 1.50 -51.76
N PRO A 161 23.12 1.52 -52.89
CA PRO A 161 22.50 1.60 -54.21
C PRO A 161 21.76 0.29 -54.51
N ALA A 162 20.50 0.43 -54.91
CA ALA A 162 19.71 -0.66 -55.46
C ALA A 162 20.33 -1.11 -56.79
N PHE A 163 20.57 -2.42 -56.93
CA PHE A 163 20.73 -3.09 -58.21
C PHE A 163 19.36 -3.54 -58.72
#